data_AF-A0A817UG43-F1
#
_entry.id   AF-A0A817UG43-F1
#
_cell.length_a   1.000
_cell.length_b   1.000
_cell.length_c   1.000
_cell.angle_alpha   90.00
_cell.angle_beta   90.00
_cell.angle_gamma   90.00
#
_symmetry.space_group_name_H-M   'P 1'
#
loop_
_entity.id
_entity.type
_entity.pdbx_description
1 polymer ?
#
loop_
_entity_poly.entity_id
_entity_poly.type
_entity_poly.pdbx_seq_one_letter_code
_entity_poly.pdbx_strand_id
1 'polypeptide(L)'
;MKVPVLKNILRFNHQNPFGNKPDLLSRIIYMVKHGAYPKCPKCIKGRIKPRLHRRKNQSKYYCPGFPINFRAPSSYYQCDYVTDECEKEKFRFPSNLNIKINE
;
A
#
# COMPACT_ATOMS: atom_id res chain seq x y z
N MET A 1 16.18 12.16 7.29
CA MET A 1 14.78 12.00 7.75
C MET A 1 14.69 10.97 8.89
N LYS A 2 13.89 11.24 9.95
CA LYS A 2 13.71 10.33 11.11
C LYS A 2 12.65 9.23 10.81
N VAL A 3 12.74 8.07 11.46
CA VAL A 3 11.80 6.94 11.26
C VAL A 3 10.33 7.33 11.44
N PRO A 4 9.92 8.08 12.49
CA PRO A 4 8.52 8.47 12.65
C PRO A 4 7.98 9.28 11.47
N VAL A 5 8.82 10.13 10.87
CA VAL A 5 8.46 10.95 9.71
C VAL A 5 8.22 10.08 8.47
N LEU A 6 9.10 9.10 8.22
CA LEU A 6 8.95 8.14 7.11
C LEU A 6 7.65 7.34 7.25
N LYS A 7 7.34 6.88 8.47
CA LYS A 7 6.10 6.17 8.77
C LYS A 7 4.87 7.05 8.51
N ASN A 8 4.93 8.33 8.86
CA ASN A 8 3.84 9.28 8.60
C ASN A 8 3.62 9.54 7.11
N ILE A 9 4.68 9.72 6.32
CA ILE A 9 4.57 9.82 4.85
C ILE A 9 3.87 8.59 4.27
N LEU A 10 4.28 7.39 4.69
CA LEU A 10 3.69 6.15 4.21
C LEU A 10 2.22 6.03 4.62
N ARG A 11 1.86 6.39 5.86
CA ARG A 11 0.46 6.40 6.32
C ARG A 11 -0.41 7.37 5.51
N PHE A 12 0.10 8.56 5.20
CA PHE A 12 -0.59 9.56 4.40
C PHE A 12 -0.96 9.03 3.00
N ASN A 13 -0.05 8.28 2.38
CA ASN A 13 -0.29 7.62 1.09
C ASN A 13 -1.02 6.28 1.20
N HIS A 14 -1.58 5.97 2.39
CA HIS A 14 -2.16 4.67 2.69
C HIS A 14 -1.23 3.52 2.29
N GLN A 15 -0.01 3.50 2.81
CA GLN A 15 0.98 2.44 2.58
C GLN A 15 1.39 1.77 3.90
N ASN A 16 2.09 0.63 3.81
CA ASN A 16 2.56 -0.10 4.99
C ASN A 16 3.68 0.70 5.72
N PRO A 17 3.50 1.11 7.00
CA PRO A 17 4.50 1.86 7.76
C PRO A 17 5.42 0.99 8.62
N PHE A 18 5.35 -0.34 8.53
CA PHE A 18 6.22 -1.26 9.29
C PHE A 18 7.54 -1.51 8.59
N GLY A 19 8.63 -1.75 9.33
CA GLY A 19 9.98 -1.99 8.81
C GLY A 19 11.03 -1.07 9.44
N ASN A 20 12.30 -1.32 9.10
CA ASN A 20 13.43 -0.51 9.55
C ASN A 20 13.58 0.77 8.70
N LYS A 21 14.51 1.67 9.06
CA LYS A 21 14.71 2.95 8.34
C LYS A 21 15.05 2.74 6.84
N PRO A 22 16.01 1.88 6.46
CA PRO A 22 16.25 1.52 5.05
C PRO A 22 14.99 1.06 4.31
N ASP A 23 14.23 0.11 4.87
CA ASP A 23 13.03 -0.44 4.21
C ASP A 23 11.97 0.62 3.92
N LEU A 24 11.80 1.56 4.86
CA LEU A 24 10.83 2.65 4.73
C LEU A 24 11.28 3.63 3.64
N LEU A 25 12.57 3.98 3.60
CA LEU A 25 13.14 4.86 2.57
C LEU A 25 13.03 4.24 1.18
N SER A 26 13.48 2.99 1.01
CA SER A 26 13.43 2.30 -0.29
C SER A 26 12.01 2.23 -0.85
N ARG A 27 11.01 2.01 0.01
CA ARG A 27 9.59 2.04 -0.37
C ARG A 27 9.13 3.43 -0.82
N ILE A 28 9.50 4.47 -0.08
CA ILE A 28 9.14 5.85 -0.45
C ILE A 28 9.77 6.20 -1.80
N ILE A 29 11.06 5.94 -1.99
CA ILE A 29 11.78 6.21 -3.26
C ILE A 29 11.11 5.46 -4.42
N TYR A 30 10.81 4.17 -4.24
CA TYR A 30 10.10 3.38 -5.23
C TYR A 30 8.74 4.00 -5.60
N MET A 31 7.95 4.41 -4.62
CA MET A 31 6.61 4.96 -4.87
C MET A 31 6.62 6.38 -5.39
N VAL A 32 7.65 7.18 -5.08
CA VAL A 32 7.87 8.48 -5.73
C VAL A 32 8.13 8.28 -7.22
N LYS A 33 8.96 7.29 -7.59
CA LYS A 33 9.32 7.02 -8.99
C LYS A 33 8.21 6.33 -9.78
N HIS A 34 7.49 5.40 -9.16
CA HIS A 34 6.57 4.51 -9.85
C HIS A 34 5.10 4.68 -9.47
N GLY A 35 4.77 5.51 -8.48
CA GLY A 35 3.44 5.61 -7.89
C GLY A 35 3.21 4.63 -6.73
N ALA A 36 2.18 4.92 -5.94
CA ALA A 36 1.73 4.16 -4.78
C ALA A 36 0.71 3.08 -5.17
N TYR A 37 0.66 1.98 -4.43
CA TYR A 37 -0.39 0.98 -4.66
C TYR A 37 -1.75 1.52 -4.18
N PRO A 38 -2.81 1.39 -4.98
CA PRO A 38 -4.12 1.90 -4.64
C PRO A 38 -4.76 1.11 -3.49
N LYS A 39 -5.83 1.68 -2.94
CA LYS A 39 -6.76 0.93 -2.10
C LYS A 39 -7.40 -0.20 -2.92
N CYS A 40 -7.74 -1.28 -2.23
CA CYS A 40 -8.50 -2.35 -2.85
C CYS A 40 -9.90 -1.84 -3.19
N PRO A 41 -10.36 -1.93 -4.46
CA PRO A 41 -11.67 -1.43 -4.86
C PRO A 41 -12.81 -2.25 -4.23
N LYS A 42 -12.56 -3.50 -3.84
CA LYS A 42 -13.57 -4.38 -3.20
C LYS A 42 -13.79 -4.05 -1.73
N CYS A 43 -12.74 -3.99 -0.92
CA CYS A 43 -12.88 -3.82 0.53
C CYS A 43 -12.60 -2.39 1.03
N ILE A 44 -12.02 -1.52 0.19
CA ILE A 44 -11.69 -0.10 0.46
C ILE A 44 -10.64 0.12 1.57
N LYS A 45 -10.51 -0.82 2.51
CA LYS A 45 -9.57 -0.79 3.63
C LYS A 45 -8.22 -1.40 3.27
N GLY A 46 -8.26 -2.51 2.54
CA GLY A 46 -7.07 -3.23 2.09
C GLY A 46 -6.33 -2.47 1.01
N ARG A 47 -5.09 -2.87 0.77
CA ARG A 47 -4.22 -2.30 -0.26
C ARG A 47 -3.80 -3.39 -1.21
N ILE A 48 -3.78 -3.07 -2.49
CA ILE A 48 -3.29 -3.98 -3.49
C ILE A 48 -1.79 -4.20 -3.26
N LYS A 49 -1.35 -5.46 -3.35
CA LYS A 49 0.04 -5.87 -3.22
C LYS A 49 0.46 -6.69 -4.43
N PRO A 50 1.71 -6.57 -4.89
CA PRO A 50 2.25 -7.48 -5.89
C PRO A 50 2.43 -8.87 -5.28
N ARG A 51 2.16 -9.90 -6.07
CA ARG A 51 2.46 -11.29 -5.73
C ARG A 51 3.90 -11.60 -6.15
N LEU A 52 4.81 -11.69 -5.18
CA LEU A 52 6.23 -11.97 -5.46
C LEU A 52 6.47 -13.40 -5.97
N HIS A 53 5.71 -14.36 -5.43
CA HIS A 53 5.77 -15.77 -5.81
C HIS A 53 4.42 -16.21 -6.37
N ARG A 54 4.29 -16.14 -7.69
CA ARG A 54 3.06 -16.45 -8.44
C ARG A 54 3.21 -17.79 -9.16
N ARG A 55 2.23 -18.69 -8.97
CA ARG A 55 2.10 -19.90 -9.81
C ARG A 55 1.59 -19.51 -11.21
N LYS A 56 1.80 -20.37 -12.22
CA LYS A 56 1.11 -20.22 -13.52
C LYS A 56 -0.40 -20.06 -13.25
N ASN A 57 -1.02 -19.04 -13.87
CA ASN A 57 -2.45 -18.68 -13.76
C ASN A 57 -2.89 -17.93 -12.47
N GLN A 58 -2.00 -17.49 -11.59
CA GLN A 58 -2.40 -16.56 -10.51
C GLN A 58 -2.27 -15.11 -10.97
N SER A 59 -3.20 -14.23 -10.59
CA SER A 59 -3.10 -12.81 -10.91
C SER A 59 -1.87 -12.14 -10.30
N LYS A 60 -1.34 -11.09 -10.97
CA LYS A 60 -0.13 -10.36 -10.54
C LYS A 60 -0.30 -9.63 -9.21
N TYR A 61 -1.51 -9.19 -8.89
CA TYR A 61 -1.80 -8.39 -7.73
C TYR A 61 -2.96 -8.96 -6.93
N TYR A 62 -2.93 -8.75 -5.61
CA TYR A 62 -3.96 -9.24 -4.70
C TYR A 62 -4.18 -8.29 -3.51
N CYS A 63 -5.37 -8.34 -2.95
CA CYS A 63 -5.68 -7.76 -1.66
C CYS A 63 -5.35 -8.76 -0.53
N PRO A 64 -4.69 -8.36 0.57
CA PRO A 64 -4.26 -9.27 1.63
C PRO A 64 -5.39 -9.68 2.61
N GLY A 65 -6.67 -9.68 2.20
CA GLY A 65 -7.73 -10.25 3.03
C GLY A 65 -8.34 -9.34 4.10
N PHE A 66 -8.48 -8.03 3.88
CA PHE A 66 -9.21 -7.17 4.85
C PHE A 66 -10.68 -7.59 4.98
N PRO A 67 -11.27 -7.58 6.20
CA PRO A 67 -12.67 -7.94 6.40
C PRO A 67 -13.64 -7.03 5.64
N ILE A 68 -14.50 -7.63 4.82
CA ILE A 68 -15.38 -6.91 3.86
C ILE A 68 -16.74 -6.50 4.44
N ASN A 69 -17.12 -6.96 5.64
CA ASN A 69 -18.44 -6.66 6.21
C ASN A 69 -18.37 -6.23 7.67
N PHE A 70 -19.16 -5.20 8.01
CA PHE A 70 -19.49 -4.77 9.37
C PHE A 70 -20.93 -5.14 9.76
N ARG A 71 -21.66 -5.88 8.91
CA ARG A 71 -23.12 -6.05 9.04
C ARG A 71 -23.56 -7.28 9.86
N ALA A 72 -22.67 -8.20 10.20
CA ALA A 72 -23.00 -9.30 11.12
C ALA A 72 -21.74 -9.78 11.88
N PRO A 73 -21.78 -9.85 13.23
CA PRO A 73 -20.64 -10.25 14.05
C PRO A 73 -20.18 -11.71 13.83
N SER A 74 -20.99 -12.54 13.17
CA SER A 74 -20.74 -13.98 12.97
C SER A 74 -20.16 -14.36 11.60
N SER A 75 -19.89 -13.41 10.70
CA SER A 75 -19.43 -13.74 9.33
C SER A 75 -18.12 -13.04 8.98
N TYR A 76 -17.00 -13.72 9.28
CA TYR A 76 -15.67 -13.23 8.94
C TYR A 76 -15.34 -13.56 7.48
N TYR A 77 -15.71 -12.67 6.56
CA TYR A 77 -15.31 -12.76 5.15
C TYR A 77 -14.04 -11.94 4.90
N GLN A 78 -12.97 -12.61 4.46
CA GLN A 78 -11.75 -11.95 4.00
C GLN A 78 -11.89 -11.48 2.55
N CYS A 79 -11.34 -10.31 2.23
CA CYS A 79 -11.28 -9.83 0.86
C CYS A 79 -10.35 -10.68 -0.03
N ASP A 80 -10.93 -11.31 -1.03
CA ASP A 80 -10.32 -12.19 -2.03
C ASP A 80 -9.96 -11.47 -3.36
N TYR A 81 -10.09 -10.14 -3.42
CA TYR A 81 -9.83 -9.38 -4.64
C TYR A 81 -8.43 -9.64 -5.22
N VAL A 82 -8.39 -9.97 -6.51
CA VAL A 82 -7.19 -10.20 -7.31
C VAL A 82 -7.33 -9.51 -8.66
N THR A 83 -6.20 -9.11 -9.26
CA THR A 83 -6.17 -8.45 -10.58
C THR A 83 -4.81 -8.61 -11.24
N ASP A 84 -4.76 -8.68 -12.57
CA ASP A 84 -3.52 -8.62 -13.34
C ASP A 84 -3.08 -7.18 -13.67
N GLU A 85 -4.00 -6.22 -13.50
CA GLU A 85 -3.79 -4.80 -13.76
C GLU A 85 -3.93 -4.00 -12.47
N CYS A 86 -2.98 -3.09 -12.23
CA CYS A 86 -2.99 -2.23 -11.05
C CYS A 86 -2.44 -0.87 -11.43
N GLU A 87 -3.35 0.07 -11.71
CA GLU A 87 -2.99 1.46 -11.90
C GLU A 87 -2.54 2.05 -10.57
N LYS A 88 -1.34 2.62 -10.55
CA LYS A 88 -0.74 3.19 -9.34
C LYS A 88 -1.20 4.62 -9.14
N GLU A 89 -1.46 4.97 -7.90
CA GLU A 89 -1.83 6.33 -7.52
C GLU A 89 -0.58 7.23 -7.46
N LYS A 90 -0.73 8.51 -7.79
CA LYS A 90 0.34 9.49 -7.60
C LYS A 90 0.72 9.58 -6.12
N PHE A 91 2.00 9.33 -5.81
CA PHE A 91 2.53 9.47 -4.45
C PHE A 91 2.59 10.96 -4.06
N ARG A 92 2.24 11.26 -2.82
CA ARG A 92 2.11 12.63 -2.30
C ARG A 92 2.88 12.80 -1.00
N PHE A 93 3.39 13.99 -0.76
CA PHE A 93 3.99 14.33 0.53
C PHE A 93 2.98 15.15 1.37
N PRO A 94 2.91 14.94 2.69
CA PRO A 94 2.14 15.81 3.57
C PRO A 94 2.62 17.26 3.42
N SER A 95 1.69 18.22 3.29
CA SER A 95 2.02 19.64 3.08
C SER A 95 2.83 20.27 4.21
N ASN A 96 2.73 19.71 5.42
CA ASN A 96 3.49 20.13 6.59
C ASN A 96 4.92 19.55 6.66
N LEU A 97 5.35 18.78 5.66
CA LEU A 97 6.70 18.23 5.60
C LEU A 97 7.60 19.14 4.74
N ASN A 98 8.47 19.92 5.39
CA ASN A 98 9.57 20.61 4.72
C ASN A 98 10.65 19.59 4.30
N ILE A 99 10.51 19.03 3.09
CA ILE A 99 11.50 18.12 2.52
C ILE A 99 12.24 18.85 1.40
N LYS A 100 13.51 19.17 1.63
CA LYS A 100 14.45 19.42 0.54
C LYS A 100 14.90 18.06 0.01
N ILE A 101 14.38 17.67 -1.16
CA ILE A 101 14.91 16.52 -1.90
C ILE A 101 16.06 17.10 -2.71
N ASN A 102 17.30 16.87 -2.30
CA ASN A 102 18.44 17.16 -3.16
C ASN A 102 18.45 16.09 -4.25
N GLU A 103 18.36 16.53 -5.50
CA GLU A 103 18.48 15.69 -6.71
C GLU A 103 19.86 15.05 -6.83
#